data_AF-A0A532DC54-F1
#
_entry.id   AF-A0A532DC54-F1
#
_cell.length_a   1.000
_cell.length_b   1.000
_cell.length_c   1.000
_cell.angle_alpha   90.00
_cell.angle_beta   90.00
_cell.angle_gamma   90.00
#
_symmetry.space_group_name_H-M   'P 1'
#
loop_
_entity.id
_entity.type
_entity.pdbx_description
1 polymer ?
#
loop_
_entity_poly.entity_id
_entity_poly.type
_entity_poly.pdbx_seq_one_letter_code
_entity_poly.pdbx_strand_id
1 'polypeptide(L)'
;MSDSAGSPPPSRGSHAQDDNHTVVKAAGLIGAATFSSRILGFVRDMVLARLFGATPAADAFFVAYRVPNLLRELFAEGSMSSAFIPVFTEYHQLRSRADAWELASAVFTTLLTILTGLTLLGILAAPAIVWLLAPGFHDDPAKLAMTTWLTRVMFPYLLFI
;
A
#
# COMPACT_ATOMS: atom_id res chain seq x y z
N MET A 1 -13.25 -70.62 33.40
CA MET A 1 -12.90 -69.95 32.13
C MET A 1 -14.21 -69.77 31.36
N SER A 2 -15.23 -69.06 31.84
CA SER A 2 -15.36 -67.63 32.20
C SER A 2 -15.33 -66.71 30.98
N ASP A 3 -16.54 -66.53 30.42
CA ASP A 3 -17.02 -65.43 29.58
C ASP A 3 -16.29 -64.09 29.76
N SER A 4 -15.99 -63.41 28.65
CA SER A 4 -15.84 -61.96 28.66
C SER A 4 -16.57 -61.35 27.47
N ALA A 5 -17.83 -60.97 27.72
CA ALA A 5 -18.64 -60.17 26.83
C ALA A 5 -17.97 -58.81 26.53
N GLY A 6 -17.89 -58.46 25.25
CA GLY A 6 -17.43 -57.15 24.79
C GLY A 6 -18.37 -56.04 25.25
N SER A 7 -17.81 -55.01 25.86
CA SER A 7 -18.53 -53.80 26.27
C SER A 7 -18.91 -52.95 25.04
N PRO A 8 -20.10 -52.35 24.97
CA PRO A 8 -20.47 -51.48 23.86
C PRO A 8 -19.69 -50.14 23.92
N PRO A 9 -19.30 -49.56 22.77
CA PRO A 9 -18.54 -48.32 22.73
C PRO A 9 -19.40 -47.09 23.14
N PRO A 10 -18.77 -46.06 23.74
CA PRO A 10 -19.47 -44.87 24.24
C PRO A 10 -20.00 -43.99 23.09
N SER A 11 -21.23 -43.49 23.25
CA SER A 11 -21.93 -42.59 22.33
C SER A 11 -21.28 -41.20 22.28
N ARG A 12 -20.41 -40.97 21.29
CA ARG A 12 -19.80 -39.66 20.98
C ARG A 12 -20.77 -38.75 20.20
N GLY A 13 -21.87 -38.34 20.82
CA GLY A 13 -22.97 -37.64 20.13
C GLY A 13 -23.24 -36.19 20.52
N SER A 14 -22.85 -35.71 21.72
CA SER A 14 -23.41 -34.45 22.26
C SER A 14 -22.48 -33.24 22.24
N HIS A 15 -21.15 -33.40 22.22
CA HIS A 15 -20.22 -32.26 22.38
C HIS A 15 -20.00 -31.43 21.11
N ALA A 16 -20.11 -32.03 19.92
CA ALA A 16 -19.85 -31.33 18.66
C ALA A 16 -20.92 -30.29 18.29
N GLN A 17 -22.15 -30.43 18.81
CA GLN A 17 -23.27 -29.56 18.49
C GLN A 17 -23.22 -28.23 19.28
N ASP A 18 -22.77 -28.27 20.54
CA ASP A 18 -22.65 -27.09 21.40
C ASP A 18 -21.46 -26.19 21.02
N ASP A 19 -20.34 -26.79 20.61
CA ASP A 19 -19.14 -26.06 20.17
C ASP A 19 -19.41 -25.26 18.88
N ASN A 20 -20.10 -25.86 17.91
CA ASN A 20 -20.42 -25.19 16.65
C ASN A 20 -21.36 -23.99 16.85
N HIS A 21 -22.33 -24.12 17.75
CA HIS A 21 -23.25 -23.03 18.07
C HIS A 21 -22.54 -21.87 18.80
N THR A 22 -21.52 -22.19 19.61
CA THR A 22 -20.70 -21.22 20.34
C THR A 22 -19.75 -20.48 19.40
N VAL A 23 -19.11 -21.18 18.46
CA VAL A 23 -18.24 -20.59 17.44
C VAL A 23 -19.01 -19.69 16.48
N VAL A 24 -20.19 -20.12 16.02
CA VAL A 24 -21.05 -19.29 15.14
C VAL A 24 -21.51 -18.01 15.86
N LYS A 25 -21.89 -18.11 17.14
CA LYS A 25 -22.23 -16.93 17.95
C LYS A 25 -21.04 -16.00 18.16
N ALA A 26 -19.86 -16.54 18.47
CA ALA A 26 -18.64 -15.75 18.68
C ALA A 26 -18.18 -15.06 17.39
N ALA A 27 -18.18 -15.78 16.26
CA ALA A 27 -17.86 -15.22 14.95
C ALA A 27 -18.86 -14.13 14.54
N GLY A 28 -20.16 -14.33 14.79
CA GLY A 28 -21.20 -13.33 14.57
C GLY A 28 -20.99 -12.07 15.42
N LEU A 29 -20.62 -12.24 16.70
CA LEU A 29 -20.34 -11.13 17.60
C LEU A 29 -19.09 -10.33 17.16
N ILE A 30 -18.01 -11.01 16.80
CA ILE A 30 -16.76 -10.38 16.32
C ILE A 30 -17.02 -9.66 14.99
N GLY A 31 -17.78 -10.28 14.08
CA GLY A 31 -18.18 -9.67 12.81
C GLY A 31 -19.01 -8.41 13.03
N ALA A 32 -20.01 -8.46 13.90
CA ALA A 32 -20.85 -7.31 14.24
C ALA A 32 -20.04 -6.19 14.90
N ALA A 33 -19.11 -6.53 15.81
CA ALA A 33 -18.23 -5.57 16.46
C ALA A 33 -17.27 -4.90 15.45
N THR A 34 -16.69 -5.69 14.53
CA THR A 34 -15.79 -5.18 13.48
C THR A 34 -16.53 -4.26 12.52
N PHE A 35 -17.73 -4.65 12.10
CA PHE A 35 -18.56 -3.84 11.21
C PHE A 35 -18.97 -2.52 11.88
N SER A 36 -19.40 -2.58 13.14
CA SER A 36 -19.75 -1.39 13.92
C SER A 36 -18.55 -0.45 14.10
N SER A 37 -17.36 -1.01 14.36
CA SER A 37 -16.11 -0.24 14.46
C SER A 37 -15.77 0.45 13.14
N ARG A 38 -15.95 -0.23 11.99
CA ARG A 38 -15.77 0.38 10.67
C ARG A 38 -16.77 1.50 10.39
N ILE A 39 -18.04 1.34 10.77
CA ILE A 39 -19.04 2.41 10.64
C ILE A 39 -18.66 3.62 11.50
N LEU A 40 -18.31 3.41 12.77
CA LEU A 40 -17.90 4.49 13.67
C LEU A 40 -16.63 5.20 13.15
N GLY A 41 -15.66 4.44 12.65
CA GLY A 41 -14.48 4.98 11.98
C GLY A 41 -14.83 5.82 10.76
N PHE A 42 -15.74 5.33 9.92
CA PHE A 42 -16.23 6.08 8.75
C PHE A 42 -16.97 7.36 9.16
N VAL A 43 -17.82 7.32 10.19
CA VAL A 43 -18.52 8.51 10.69
C VAL A 43 -17.52 9.53 11.26
N ARG A 44 -16.50 9.07 12.00
CA ARG A 44 -15.41 9.93 12.46
C ARG A 44 -14.73 10.60 11.27
N ASP A 45 -14.37 9.83 10.25
CA ASP A 45 -13.67 10.34 9.08
C ASP A 45 -14.56 11.33 8.30
N MET A 46 -15.88 11.09 8.22
CA MET A 46 -16.85 12.04 7.65
C MET A 46 -16.98 13.34 8.47
N VAL A 47 -16.99 13.25 9.80
CA VAL A 47 -17.03 14.41 10.68
C VAL A 47 -15.74 15.22 10.55
N LEU A 48 -14.58 14.56 10.56
CA LEU A 48 -13.29 15.22 10.33
C LEU A 48 -13.23 15.85 8.94
N ALA A 49 -13.72 15.16 7.90
CA ALA A 49 -13.83 15.68 6.54
C ALA A 49 -14.92 16.75 6.37
N ARG A 50 -15.76 17.03 7.37
CA ARG A 50 -16.66 18.20 7.36
C ARG A 50 -16.12 19.35 8.18
N LEU A 51 -15.53 19.06 9.35
CA LEU A 51 -15.01 20.07 10.27
C LEU A 51 -13.66 20.62 9.81
N PHE A 52 -12.83 19.77 9.23
CA PHE A 52 -11.53 20.13 8.62
C PHE A 52 -11.58 20.01 7.08
N GLY A 53 -12.76 19.74 6.53
CA GLY A 53 -13.02 19.33 5.15
C GLY A 53 -12.44 20.21 4.06
N ALA A 54 -11.79 19.56 3.08
CA ALA A 54 -11.24 20.13 1.85
C ALA A 54 -10.59 21.50 2.05
N THR A 55 -9.56 21.56 2.91
CA THR A 55 -8.73 22.76 2.90
C THR A 55 -8.12 22.88 1.50
N PRO A 56 -8.11 24.07 0.88
CA PRO A 56 -7.51 24.26 -0.44
C PRO A 56 -6.06 23.73 -0.51
N ALA A 57 -5.35 23.78 0.63
CA ALA A 57 -4.01 23.22 0.79
C ALA A 57 -3.97 21.68 0.76
N ALA A 58 -4.91 21.00 1.43
CA ALA A 58 -4.99 19.54 1.41
C ALA A 58 -5.31 19.02 0.01
N ASP A 59 -6.27 19.64 -0.69
CA ASP A 59 -6.60 19.26 -2.07
C ASP A 59 -5.39 19.42 -3.00
N ALA A 60 -4.69 20.56 -2.89
CA ALA A 60 -3.47 20.83 -3.64
C ALA A 60 -2.38 19.79 -3.33
N PHE A 61 -2.20 19.45 -2.05
CA PHE A 61 -1.24 18.43 -1.63
C PHE A 61 -1.57 17.04 -2.21
N PHE A 62 -2.83 16.59 -2.12
CA PHE A 62 -3.22 15.27 -2.64
C PHE A 62 -3.05 15.16 -4.14
N VAL A 63 -3.39 16.22 -4.89
CA VAL A 63 -3.13 16.28 -6.33
C VAL A 63 -1.63 16.26 -6.61
N ALA A 64 -0.87 17.10 -5.90
CA ALA A 64 0.57 17.23 -6.10
C ALA A 64 1.34 15.93 -5.80
N TYR A 65 0.90 15.18 -4.79
CA TYR A 65 1.51 13.92 -4.36
C TYR A 65 1.19 12.75 -5.28
N ARG A 66 0.07 12.79 -6.02
CA ARG A 66 -0.46 11.63 -6.73
C ARG A 66 0.51 11.01 -7.75
N VAL A 67 1.09 11.82 -8.63
CA VAL A 67 2.00 11.31 -9.67
C VAL A 67 3.33 10.82 -9.09
N PRO A 68 4.02 11.60 -8.24
CA PRO A 68 5.21 11.10 -7.55
C PRO A 68 4.92 9.80 -6.78
N ASN A 69 3.79 9.73 -6.06
CA ASN A 69 3.43 8.52 -5.31
C ASN A 69 3.21 7.30 -6.20
N LEU A 70 2.51 7.43 -7.33
CA LEU A 70 2.34 6.31 -8.24
C LEU A 70 3.68 5.77 -8.74
N LEU A 71 4.63 6.66 -9.08
CA LEU A 71 5.97 6.25 -9.49
C LEU A 71 6.70 5.54 -8.34
N ARG A 72 6.60 6.05 -7.11
CA ARG A 72 7.14 5.37 -5.92
C ARG A 72 6.55 3.97 -5.74
N GLU A 73 5.23 3.83 -5.87
CA GLU A 73 4.55 2.53 -5.77
C GLU A 73 5.08 1.54 -6.81
N LEU A 74 5.26 2.00 -8.06
CA LEU A 74 5.76 1.17 -9.16
C LEU A 74 7.21 0.73 -9.00
N PHE A 75 8.08 1.58 -8.46
CA PHE A 75 9.52 1.30 -8.37
C PHE A 75 9.98 0.79 -7.00
N ALA A 76 9.25 1.04 -5.91
CA ALA A 76 9.75 0.84 -4.55
C ALA A 76 8.87 0.02 -3.61
N GLU A 77 7.58 -0.22 -3.87
CA GLU A 77 6.71 -1.01 -2.98
C GLU A 77 6.94 -2.53 -3.05
N GLY A 78 8.15 -2.95 -3.39
CA GLY A 78 8.55 -4.35 -3.41
C GLY A 78 8.43 -5.02 -4.77
N SER A 79 7.93 -4.33 -5.79
CA SER A 79 8.03 -4.79 -7.20
C SER A 79 9.49 -5.02 -7.58
N MET A 80 10.35 -4.03 -7.33
CA MET A 80 11.78 -4.15 -7.62
C MET A 80 12.46 -5.17 -6.70
N SER A 81 12.18 -5.14 -5.39
CA SER A 81 12.79 -6.08 -4.44
C SER A 81 12.42 -7.54 -4.73
N SER A 82 11.17 -7.82 -5.15
CA SER A 82 10.73 -9.17 -5.51
C SER A 82 11.39 -9.72 -6.77
N ALA A 83 11.74 -8.85 -7.73
CA ALA A 83 12.52 -9.23 -8.91
C ALA A 83 14.04 -9.29 -8.61
N PHE A 84 14.55 -8.38 -7.78
CA PHE A 84 15.98 -8.24 -7.50
C PHE A 84 16.51 -9.32 -6.56
N ILE A 85 15.82 -9.59 -5.44
CA ILE A 85 16.31 -10.50 -4.39
C ILE A 85 16.61 -11.92 -4.92
N PRO A 86 15.73 -12.56 -5.72
CA PRO A 86 16.02 -13.89 -6.26
C PRO A 86 17.26 -13.90 -7.15
N VAL A 87 17.37 -12.92 -8.06
CA VAL A 87 18.49 -12.82 -9.01
C VAL A 87 19.80 -12.53 -8.28
N PHE A 88 19.77 -11.62 -7.31
CA PHE A 88 20.94 -11.32 -6.48
C PHE A 88 21.38 -12.53 -5.65
N THR A 89 20.43 -13.28 -5.08
CA THR A 89 20.70 -14.49 -4.31
C THR A 89 21.33 -15.57 -5.19
N GLU A 90 20.83 -15.76 -6.41
CA GLU A 90 21.40 -16.68 -7.40
C GLU A 90 22.85 -16.30 -7.75
N TYR A 91 23.12 -15.02 -8.02
CA TYR A 91 24.48 -14.53 -8.28
C TYR A 91 25.40 -14.71 -7.06
N HIS A 92 24.90 -14.43 -5.85
CA HIS A 92 25.68 -14.59 -4.63
C HIS A 92 26.00 -16.07 -4.33
N GLN A 93 25.16 -17.01 -4.76
CA GLN A 93 25.36 -18.45 -4.53
C GLN A 93 26.19 -19.14 -5.63
N LEU A 94 25.97 -18.77 -6.89
CA LEU A 94 26.54 -19.47 -8.05
C LEU A 94 27.77 -18.76 -8.65
N ARG A 95 27.99 -17.49 -8.31
CA ARG A 95 29.04 -16.64 -8.89
C ARG A 95 29.93 -16.02 -7.82
N SER A 96 30.93 -15.25 -8.25
CA SER A 96 31.81 -14.58 -7.31
C SER A 96 31.09 -13.43 -6.61
N ARG A 97 31.57 -13.05 -5.42
CA ARG A 97 31.06 -11.88 -4.69
C ARG A 97 31.17 -10.58 -5.50
N ALA A 98 32.16 -10.49 -6.39
CA ALA A 98 32.33 -9.34 -7.29
C ALA A 98 31.18 -9.26 -8.30
N ASP A 99 30.79 -10.38 -8.90
CA ASP A 99 29.70 -10.45 -9.89
C ASP A 99 28.35 -10.03 -9.27
N ALA A 100 28.08 -10.45 -8.03
CA ALA A 100 26.88 -10.03 -7.31
C ALA A 100 26.87 -8.52 -7.01
N TRP A 101 28.03 -7.94 -6.68
CA TRP A 101 28.15 -6.51 -6.43
C TRP A 101 28.05 -5.66 -7.71
N GLU A 102 28.57 -6.18 -8.82
CA GLU A 102 28.43 -5.57 -10.14
C GLU A 102 26.96 -5.53 -10.57
N LEU A 103 26.23 -6.65 -10.40
CA LEU A 103 24.79 -6.69 -10.63
C LEU A 103 24.04 -5.65 -9.78
N ALA A 104 24.31 -5.61 -8.47
CA ALA A 104 23.66 -4.64 -7.58
C ALA A 104 23.96 -3.19 -8.00
N SER A 105 25.21 -2.89 -8.34
CA SER A 105 25.65 -1.56 -8.78
C SER A 105 25.01 -1.18 -10.11
N ALA A 106 24.91 -2.10 -11.06
CA ALA A 106 24.28 -1.88 -12.36
C ALA A 106 22.78 -1.62 -12.20
N VAL A 107 22.07 -2.41 -11.38
CA VAL A 107 20.65 -2.22 -11.09
C VAL A 107 20.42 -0.87 -10.41
N PHE A 108 21.18 -0.55 -9.36
CA PHE A 108 21.04 0.69 -8.61
C PHE A 108 21.32 1.92 -9.49
N THR A 109 22.40 1.89 -10.28
CA THR A 109 22.75 2.99 -11.19
C THR A 109 21.71 3.16 -12.29
N THR A 110 21.19 2.07 -12.84
CA THR A 110 20.12 2.11 -13.85
C THR A 110 18.85 2.70 -13.26
N LEU A 111 18.44 2.25 -12.07
CA LEU A 111 17.27 2.76 -11.36
C LEU A 111 17.43 4.26 -11.08
N LEU A 112 18.55 4.66 -10.48
CA LEU A 112 18.82 6.06 -10.16
C LEU A 112 18.81 6.94 -11.41
N THR A 113 19.35 6.45 -12.53
CA THR A 113 19.34 7.15 -13.81
C THR A 113 17.91 7.35 -14.33
N ILE A 114 17.09 6.30 -14.29
CA ILE A 114 15.67 6.36 -14.69
C ILE A 114 14.90 7.33 -13.80
N LEU A 115 15.03 7.19 -12.47
CA LEU A 115 14.33 8.04 -11.50
C LEU A 115 14.77 9.50 -11.60
N THR A 116 16.04 9.77 -11.90
CA THR A 116 16.54 11.12 -12.18
C THR A 116 15.87 11.70 -13.43
N GLY A 117 15.82 10.94 -14.52
CA GLY A 117 15.13 11.36 -15.73
C GLY A 117 13.65 11.66 -15.49
N LEU A 118 12.94 10.76 -14.78
CA LEU A 118 11.54 10.94 -14.44
C LEU A 118 11.30 12.13 -13.50
N THR A 119 12.20 12.35 -12.54
CA THR A 119 12.13 13.49 -11.62
C THR A 119 12.24 14.81 -12.37
N LEU A 120 13.26 14.95 -13.23
CA LEU A 120 13.46 16.15 -14.05
C LEU A 120 12.27 16.38 -14.98
N LEU A 121 11.82 15.32 -15.68
CA LEU A 121 10.66 15.39 -16.56
C LEU A 121 9.41 15.81 -15.80
N GLY A 122 9.19 15.25 -14.61
CA GLY A 122 8.06 15.58 -13.74
C GLY A 122 8.06 17.02 -13.24
N ILE A 123 9.23 17.56 -12.87
CA ILE A 123 9.38 18.96 -12.46
C ILE A 123 9.06 19.92 -13.62
N LEU A 124 9.56 19.61 -14.82
CA LEU A 124 9.32 20.42 -16.03
C LEU A 124 7.87 20.32 -16.49
N ALA A 125 7.30 19.12 -16.47
CA ALA A 125 5.92 18.84 -16.87
C ALA A 125 4.88 19.13 -15.78
N ALA A 126 5.30 19.50 -14.56
CA ALA A 126 4.43 19.79 -13.43
C ALA A 126 3.19 20.65 -13.76
N PRO A 127 3.27 21.80 -14.46
CA PRO A 127 2.09 22.58 -14.79
C PRO A 127 1.10 21.81 -15.69
N ALA A 128 1.59 21.05 -16.67
CA ALA A 128 0.75 20.24 -17.54
C ALA A 128 0.12 19.06 -16.79
N ILE A 129 0.89 18.40 -15.91
CA ILE A 129 0.42 17.31 -15.05
C ILE A 129 -0.72 17.80 -14.15
N VAL A 130 -0.52 18.93 -13.46
CA VAL A 130 -1.52 19.49 -12.54
C VAL A 130 -2.76 19.95 -13.32
N TRP A 131 -2.57 20.60 -14.47
CA TRP A 131 -3.69 21.02 -15.31
C TRP A 131 -4.53 19.82 -15.77
N LEU A 132 -3.90 18.70 -16.13
CA LEU A 132 -4.60 17.48 -16.53
C LEU A 132 -5.31 16.78 -15.36
N LEU A 133 -4.67 16.72 -14.18
CA LEU A 133 -5.17 15.97 -13.03
C LEU A 133 -6.17 16.71 -12.16
N ALA A 134 -6.16 18.05 -12.21
CA ALA A 134 -7.05 18.91 -11.45
C ALA A 134 -7.81 19.90 -12.33
N PRO A 135 -8.72 19.42 -13.21
CA PRO A 135 -9.59 20.29 -14.00
C PRO A 135 -10.44 21.21 -13.11
N GLY A 136 -10.81 20.74 -11.92
CA GLY A 136 -11.55 21.56 -10.94
C GLY A 136 -10.76 22.72 -10.33
N PHE A 137 -9.46 22.88 -10.64
CA PHE A 137 -8.67 24.03 -10.20
C PHE A 137 -8.50 25.08 -11.32
N HIS A 138 -9.00 24.83 -12.54
CA HIS A 138 -8.81 25.74 -13.69
C HIS A 138 -9.35 27.14 -13.45
N ASP A 139 -10.43 27.26 -12.68
CA ASP A 139 -11.04 28.55 -12.32
C ASP A 139 -10.34 29.26 -11.14
N ASP A 140 -9.33 28.62 -10.52
CA ASP A 140 -8.53 29.17 -9.41
C ASP A 140 -7.03 29.14 -9.75
N PRO A 141 -6.51 30.21 -10.39
CA PRO A 141 -5.10 30.30 -10.77
C PRO A 141 -4.14 30.22 -9.58
N ALA A 142 -4.54 30.68 -8.40
CA ALA A 142 -3.71 30.62 -7.21
C ALA A 142 -3.56 29.17 -6.70
N LYS A 143 -4.66 28.40 -6.69
CA LYS A 143 -4.64 26.98 -6.33
C LYS A 143 -3.86 26.15 -7.34
N LEU A 144 -3.97 26.44 -8.65
CA LEU A 144 -3.14 25.81 -9.69
C LEU A 144 -1.65 26.09 -9.51
N ALA A 145 -1.27 27.34 -9.28
CA ALA A 145 0.12 27.73 -9.07
C ALA A 145 0.71 27.06 -7.82
N MET A 146 -0.05 27.05 -6.72
CA MET A 146 0.34 26.39 -5.47
C MET A 146 0.51 24.89 -5.66
N THR A 147 -0.44 24.23 -6.32
CA THR A 147 -0.40 22.79 -6.60
C THR A 147 0.79 22.46 -7.50
N THR A 148 1.05 23.26 -8.53
CA THR A 148 2.21 23.11 -9.42
C THR A 148 3.53 23.22 -8.67
N TRP A 149 3.64 24.20 -7.76
CA TRP A 149 4.83 24.36 -6.93
C TRP A 149 5.02 23.15 -6.00
N LEU A 150 3.95 22.70 -5.33
CA LEU A 150 4.00 21.50 -4.50
C LEU A 150 4.43 20.28 -5.31
N THR A 151 3.88 20.07 -6.52
CA THR A 151 4.26 18.96 -7.41
C THR A 151 5.77 18.98 -7.69
N ARG A 152 6.33 20.15 -8.02
CA ARG A 152 7.78 20.30 -8.26
C ARG A 152 8.62 19.97 -7.04
N VAL A 153 8.15 20.34 -5.85
CA VAL A 153 8.83 20.04 -4.57
C VAL A 153 8.75 18.55 -4.22
N MET A 154 7.66 17.87 -4.60
CA MET A 154 7.47 16.45 -4.29
C MET A 154 8.25 15.54 -5.25
N PHE A 155 8.38 15.86 -6.53
CA PHE A 155 9.11 15.00 -7.47
C PHE A 155 10.52 14.56 -7.01
N PRO A 156 11.38 15.44 -6.45
CA PRO A 156 12.70 15.07 -5.93
C PRO A 156 12.71 13.94 -4.90
N TYR A 157 11.62 13.70 -4.16
CA TYR A 157 11.60 12.61 -3.18
C TYR A 157 11.78 11.24 -3.85
N LEU A 158 11.42 11.11 -5.14
CA LEU A 158 11.60 9.88 -5.94
C LEU A 158 13.05 9.40 -6.00
N LEU A 159 14.03 10.26 -5.77
CA LEU A 159 15.45 9.89 -5.78
C LEU A 159 15.91 9.23 -4.49
N PHE A 160 15.13 9.35 -3.41
CA PHE A 160 15.45 8.85 -2.08
C PHE A 160 14.75 7.54 -1.74
N ILE A 161 14.09 6.93 -2.73
CA ILE A 161 13.49 5.60 -2.62
C ILE A 161 14.52 4.55 -3.03
#